data_AF-A0A3N5X0N5-F1
#
_entry.id   AF-A0A3N5X0N5-F1
#
_cell.length_a   1.000
_cell.length_b   1.000
_cell.length_c   1.000
_cell.angle_alpha   90.00
_cell.angle_beta   90.00
_cell.angle_gamma   90.00
#
_symmetry.space_group_name_H-M   'P 1'
#
loop_
_entity.id
_entity.type
_entity.pdbx_description
1 polymer ?
#
loop_
_entity_poly.entity_id
_entity_poly.type
_entity_poly.pdbx_seq_one_letter_code
_entity_poly.pdbx_strand_id
1 'polypeptide(L)'
;MVTEQAVLRALGTVQDPELHRDLVTLGMIRDIHVEGATVSFEVLLTTPACPLRTRIERDCREAVGRVPGVGEINIRMGAQVRAQPAAPGRIAGIAHTIAVASGKGGVGKSTVSVNLAVALAQTGARVGLLDADIYGPSIPRMMGIQQMPAMNAEQRLLPLESHGVKLMSLGFLLPDRSAPVIWRGPMIGKALNQFLRDVAWGELDYLLIDLPPGTGDAPLTLSQSLALSGAVIVT
;
A
#
# COMPACT_ATOMS: atom_id res chain seq x y z
N MET A 1 4.04 -13.76 40.62
CA MET A 1 4.93 -13.77 39.45
C MET A 1 4.12 -13.32 38.25
N VAL A 2 4.65 -12.38 37.47
CA VAL A 2 4.02 -11.94 36.23
C VAL A 2 4.07 -13.11 35.24
N THR A 3 2.96 -13.36 34.54
CA THR A 3 2.91 -14.41 33.51
C THR A 3 2.46 -13.82 32.18
N GLU A 4 2.89 -14.41 31.08
CA GLU A 4 2.47 -13.99 29.73
C GLU A 4 0.95 -14.01 29.58
N GLN A 5 0.27 -15.02 30.15
CA GLN A 5 -1.20 -15.07 30.14
C GLN A 5 -1.85 -13.90 30.89
N ALA A 6 -1.24 -13.42 31.98
CA ALA A 6 -1.77 -12.26 32.70
C ALA A 6 -1.62 -10.98 31.86
N VAL A 7 -0.48 -10.82 31.18
CA VAL A 7 -0.21 -9.71 30.25
C VAL A 7 -1.18 -9.76 29.06
N LEU A 8 -1.35 -10.93 28.43
CA LEU A 8 -2.26 -11.12 27.30
C LEU A 8 -3.71 -10.81 27.68
N ARG A 9 -4.17 -11.24 28.87
CA ARG A 9 -5.51 -10.88 29.38
C ARG A 9 -5.67 -9.37 29.59
N ALA A 10 -4.64 -8.70 30.12
CA ALA A 10 -4.68 -7.25 30.30
C ALA A 10 -4.76 -6.53 28.95
N LEU A 11 -3.93 -6.93 27.98
CA LEU A 11 -3.95 -6.38 26.61
C LEU A 11 -5.26 -6.65 25.88
N GLY A 12 -5.96 -7.74 26.18
CA GLY A 12 -7.29 -8.04 25.66
C GLY A 12 -8.39 -7.07 26.11
N THR A 13 -8.11 -6.17 27.06
CA THR A 13 -9.03 -5.08 27.46
C THR A 13 -8.85 -3.82 26.63
N VAL A 14 -7.74 -3.69 25.90
CA VAL A 14 -7.43 -2.53 25.06
C VAL A 14 -8.15 -2.69 23.73
N GLN A 15 -8.94 -1.67 23.36
CA GLN A 15 -9.73 -1.66 22.13
C GLN A 15 -9.01 -0.86 21.05
N ASP A 16 -9.02 -1.36 19.82
CA ASP A 16 -8.70 -0.55 18.65
C ASP A 16 -9.84 0.47 18.42
N PRO A 17 -9.57 1.78 18.43
CA PRO A 17 -10.62 2.79 18.33
C PRO A 17 -11.33 2.86 16.98
N GLU A 18 -10.73 2.32 15.91
CA GLU A 18 -11.30 2.31 14.55
C GLU A 18 -12.04 1.00 14.28
N LEU A 19 -11.47 -0.12 14.71
CA LEU A 19 -12.02 -1.46 14.46
C LEU A 19 -13.00 -1.91 15.54
N HIS A 20 -13.10 -1.16 16.65
CA HIS A 20 -13.98 -1.43 17.78
C HIS A 20 -13.87 -2.88 18.31
N ARG A 21 -12.65 -3.42 18.30
CA ARG A 21 -12.34 -4.79 18.72
C ARG A 21 -11.01 -4.82 19.46
N ASP A 22 -10.81 -5.80 20.34
CA ASP A 22 -9.62 -5.85 21.19
C ASP A 22 -8.36 -6.25 20.40
N LEU A 23 -7.21 -5.72 20.83
CA LEU A 23 -5.93 -5.90 20.13
C LEU A 23 -5.49 -7.36 20.05
N VAL A 24 -5.87 -8.21 21.02
CA VAL A 24 -5.49 -9.63 21.07
C VAL A 24 -6.30 -10.41 20.04
N THR A 25 -7.62 -10.24 20.01
CA THR A 25 -8.49 -10.87 19.01
C THR A 25 -8.17 -10.38 17.60
N LEU A 26 -7.76 -9.12 17.46
CA LEU A 26 -7.26 -8.58 16.19
C LEU A 26 -5.90 -9.16 15.80
N GLY A 27 -5.20 -9.88 16.68
CA GLY A 27 -3.89 -10.47 16.41
C GLY A 27 -2.79 -9.41 16.23
N MET A 28 -2.93 -8.28 16.92
CA MET A 28 -1.99 -7.15 16.86
C MET A 28 -0.87 -7.28 17.89
N ILE A 29 -1.01 -8.14 18.89
CA ILE A 29 0.04 -8.35 19.92
C ILE A 29 0.93 -9.52 19.51
N ARG A 30 2.26 -9.32 19.53
CA ARG A 30 3.28 -10.34 19.26
C ARG A 30 4.42 -10.32 20.25
N ASP A 31 5.18 -11.41 20.26
CA ASP A 31 6.47 -11.55 20.96
C ASP A 31 6.44 -11.09 22.42
N ILE A 32 5.41 -11.51 23.17
CA ILE A 32 5.33 -11.23 24.61
C ILE A 32 6.44 -12.01 25.31
N HIS A 33 7.30 -11.29 26.03
CA HIS A 33 8.34 -11.86 26.89
C HIS A 33 8.21 -11.24 28.28
N VAL A 34 8.39 -12.05 29.31
CA VAL A 34 8.31 -11.64 30.71
C VAL A 34 9.58 -12.10 31.44
N GLU A 35 10.38 -11.14 31.90
CA GLU A 35 11.61 -11.39 32.65
C GLU A 35 11.52 -10.70 34.02
N GLY A 36 11.16 -11.48 35.05
CA GLY A 36 10.96 -10.96 36.39
C GLY A 36 9.80 -9.96 36.47
N ALA A 37 10.13 -8.67 36.60
CA ALA A 37 9.18 -7.56 36.61
C ALA A 37 9.12 -6.80 35.27
N THR A 38 10.00 -7.12 34.33
CA THR A 38 10.06 -6.46 33.02
C THR A 38 9.20 -7.22 32.02
N VAL A 39 8.34 -6.48 31.31
CA VAL A 39 7.46 -7.02 30.27
C VAL A 39 7.80 -6.35 28.95
N SER A 40 8.05 -7.15 27.92
CA SER A 40 8.25 -6.64 26.56
C SER A 40 7.31 -7.30 25.57
N PHE A 41 6.77 -6.54 24.62
CA PHE A 41 5.92 -7.05 23.55
C PHE A 41 5.89 -6.09 22.36
N GLU A 42 5.47 -6.60 21.21
CA GLU A 42 5.24 -5.82 20.00
C GLU A 42 3.73 -5.61 19.76
N VAL A 43 3.36 -4.39 19.38
CA VAL A 43 2.03 -4.05 18.88
C VAL A 43 2.15 -3.74 17.39
N LEU A 44 1.59 -4.60 16.55
CA LEU A 44 1.53 -4.46 15.11
C LEU A 44 0.20 -3.85 14.68
N LEU A 45 0.25 -2.57 14.32
CA LEU A 45 -0.87 -1.85 13.75
C LEU A 45 -1.17 -2.32 12.31
N THR A 46 -2.41 -2.14 11.87
CA THR A 46 -2.84 -2.51 10.51
C THR A 46 -2.27 -1.60 9.43
N THR A 47 -1.92 -0.36 9.77
CA THR A 47 -1.32 0.61 8.85
C THR A 47 -0.21 1.41 9.54
N PRO A 48 0.85 1.80 8.79
CA PRO A 48 1.89 2.72 9.29
C PRO A 48 1.34 4.11 9.65
N ALA A 49 0.27 4.52 8.98
CA ALA A 49 -0.36 5.83 9.09
C ALA A 49 -1.23 6.04 10.33
N CYS A 50 -1.44 5.01 11.17
CA CYS A 50 -2.44 5.05 12.23
C CYS A 50 -2.15 6.23 13.20
N PRO A 51 -2.98 7.29 13.22
CA PRO A 51 -2.76 8.46 14.08
C PRO A 51 -2.95 8.11 15.56
N LEU A 52 -3.55 6.95 15.83
CA LEU A 52 -3.86 6.44 17.16
C LEU A 52 -2.69 5.66 17.77
N ARG A 53 -1.55 5.54 17.09
CA ARG A 53 -0.35 4.84 17.60
C ARG A 53 -0.02 5.24 19.03
N THR A 54 0.07 6.53 19.31
CA THR A 54 0.40 7.07 20.65
C THR A 54 -0.69 6.73 21.68
N ARG A 55 -1.95 6.75 21.26
CA ARG A 55 -3.08 6.40 22.12
C ARG A 55 -3.06 4.91 22.47
N ILE A 56 -2.91 4.04 21.47
CA ILE A 56 -2.84 2.59 21.65
C ILE A 56 -1.65 2.22 22.54
N GLU A 57 -0.48 2.83 22.32
CA GLU A 57 0.70 2.58 23.16
C GLU A 57 0.44 2.94 24.63
N ARG A 58 -0.16 4.11 24.88
CA ARG A 58 -0.54 4.55 26.23
C ARG A 58 -1.54 3.58 26.85
N ASP A 59 -2.61 3.25 26.13
CA ASP A 59 -3.68 2.40 26.64
C ASP A 59 -3.15 0.97 26.94
N CYS A 60 -2.22 0.45 26.14
CA CYS A 60 -1.47 -0.79 26.42
C CYS A 60 -0.61 -0.68 27.68
N ARG A 61 0.14 0.42 27.83
CA ARG A 61 1.01 0.65 29.00
C ARG A 61 0.19 0.73 30.29
N GLU A 62 -0.95 1.41 30.26
CA GLU A 62 -1.88 1.50 31.39
C GLU A 62 -2.49 0.13 31.73
N ALA A 63 -2.91 -0.64 30.73
CA ALA A 63 -3.49 -1.97 30.95
C ALA A 63 -2.49 -2.94 31.58
N VAL A 64 -1.26 -3.01 31.03
CA VAL A 64 -0.21 -3.90 31.53
C VAL A 64 0.33 -3.43 32.89
N GLY A 65 0.40 -2.12 33.13
CA GLY A 65 0.84 -1.57 34.42
C GLY A 65 -0.11 -1.89 35.59
N ARG A 66 -1.36 -2.30 35.32
CA ARG A 66 -2.29 -2.78 36.35
C ARG A 66 -2.06 -4.23 36.77
N VAL A 67 -1.19 -4.96 36.06
CA VAL A 67 -0.87 -6.35 36.39
C VAL A 67 0.07 -6.37 37.60
N PRO A 68 -0.28 -7.05 38.71
CA PRO A 68 0.54 -7.08 39.91
C PRO A 68 1.95 -7.64 39.66
N GLY A 69 2.97 -6.89 40.07
CA GLY A 69 4.37 -7.28 39.94
C GLY A 69 5.07 -6.83 38.66
N VAL A 70 4.36 -6.12 37.75
CA VAL A 70 4.99 -5.45 36.61
C VAL A 70 5.70 -4.18 37.09
N GLY A 71 6.95 -4.01 36.65
CA GLY A 71 7.75 -2.82 36.89
C GLY A 71 7.99 -2.06 35.57
N GLU A 72 8.87 -2.58 34.73
CA GLU A 72 9.24 -1.95 33.47
C GLU A 72 8.42 -2.53 32.30
N ILE A 73 7.97 -1.68 31.38
CA ILE A 73 7.16 -2.06 30.22
C ILE A 73 7.81 -1.52 28.95
N ASN A 74 8.28 -2.45 28.10
CA ASN A 74 8.94 -2.15 26.83
C ASN A 74 8.00 -2.51 25.67
N ILE A 75 7.47 -1.49 25.01
CA ILE A 75 6.51 -1.67 23.91
C ILE A 75 7.19 -1.31 22.60
N ARG A 76 7.30 -2.29 21.69
CA ARG A 76 7.70 -2.02 20.31
C ARG A 76 6.45 -1.77 19.48
N MET A 77 6.32 -0.58 18.92
CA MET A 77 5.22 -0.26 18.00
C MET A 77 5.69 -0.50 16.56
N GLY A 78 5.02 -1.43 15.87
CA GLY A 78 5.23 -1.73 14.46
C GLY A 78 3.93 -1.58 13.66
N ALA A 79 4.02 -1.74 12.35
CA ALA A 79 2.86 -1.84 11.48
C ALA A 79 3.09 -2.96 10.47
N GLN A 80 2.05 -3.75 10.22
CA GLN A 80 2.05 -4.78 9.21
C GLN A 80 0.77 -4.70 8.40
N VAL A 81 0.89 -4.23 7.16
CA VAL A 81 -0.22 -4.21 6.22
C VAL A 81 -0.57 -5.64 5.84
N ARG A 82 -1.80 -6.04 6.14
CA ARG A 82 -2.27 -7.39 5.85
C ARG A 82 -2.56 -7.53 4.37
N ALA A 83 -1.74 -8.33 3.70
CA ALA A 83 -2.04 -8.82 2.36
C ALA A 83 -3.44 -9.45 2.31
N GLN A 84 -4.19 -9.17 1.25
CA GLN A 84 -5.41 -9.92 0.94
C GLN A 84 -5.10 -11.41 0.72
N PRO A 85 -6.10 -12.30 0.69
CA PRO A 85 -5.91 -13.68 0.22
C PRO A 85 -5.40 -13.71 -1.23
N ALA A 86 -4.81 -14.83 -1.66
CA ALA A 86 -4.46 -15.01 -3.07
C ALA A 86 -5.75 -15.07 -3.92
N ALA A 87 -5.79 -14.32 -5.02
CA ALA A 87 -6.91 -14.28 -5.95
C ALA A 87 -6.40 -14.19 -7.39
N PRO A 88 -7.14 -14.73 -8.39
CA PRO A 88 -6.81 -14.53 -9.80
C PRO A 88 -6.71 -13.04 -10.14
N GLY A 89 -5.69 -12.65 -10.90
CA GLY A 89 -5.46 -11.24 -11.27
C GLY A 89 -4.68 -10.43 -10.23
N ARG A 90 -4.24 -11.04 -9.13
CA ARG A 90 -3.36 -10.38 -8.16
C ARG A 90 -1.91 -10.32 -8.65
N ILE A 91 -1.26 -9.19 -8.39
CA ILE A 91 0.18 -9.00 -8.64
C ILE A 91 0.97 -9.51 -7.43
N ALA A 92 1.93 -10.38 -7.66
CA ALA A 92 2.77 -10.95 -6.59
C ALA A 92 3.58 -9.85 -5.87
N GLY A 93 3.74 -10.00 -4.55
CA GLY A 93 4.44 -9.03 -3.70
C GLY A 93 3.62 -7.78 -3.33
N ILE A 94 2.38 -7.65 -3.83
CA ILE A 94 1.54 -6.47 -3.57
C ILE A 94 0.41 -6.84 -2.61
N ALA A 95 0.34 -6.15 -1.46
CA ALA A 95 -0.69 -6.39 -0.44
C ALA A 95 -2.06 -5.84 -0.88
N HIS A 96 -2.10 -4.61 -1.38
CA HIS A 96 -3.32 -3.97 -1.90
C HIS A 96 -3.11 -3.27 -3.24
N THR A 97 -4.04 -3.48 -4.16
CA THR A 97 -4.09 -2.74 -5.45
C THR A 97 -5.31 -1.83 -5.46
N ILE A 98 -5.11 -0.54 -5.66
CA ILE A 98 -6.18 0.48 -5.59
C ILE A 98 -6.23 1.21 -6.92
N ALA A 99 -7.38 1.18 -7.58
CA ALA A 99 -7.60 1.95 -8.81
C ALA A 99 -7.97 3.40 -8.48
N VAL A 100 -7.42 4.36 -9.23
CA VAL A 100 -7.85 5.75 -9.21
C VAL A 100 -8.47 6.06 -10.57
N ALA A 101 -9.78 6.37 -10.57
CA ALA A 101 -10.57 6.54 -11.78
C ALA A 101 -11.28 7.89 -11.83
N SER A 102 -11.68 8.33 -13.02
CA SER A 102 -12.53 9.51 -13.20
C SER A 102 -13.50 9.34 -14.36
N GLY A 103 -14.68 9.93 -14.25
CA GLY A 103 -15.67 9.90 -15.33
C GLY A 103 -15.33 10.82 -16.51
N LYS A 104 -14.49 11.84 -16.29
CA LYS A 104 -14.07 12.83 -17.29
C LYS A 104 -12.59 13.12 -17.20
N GLY A 105 -12.01 13.63 -18.30
CA GLY A 105 -10.66 14.19 -18.30
C GLY A 105 -10.60 15.54 -17.60
N GLY A 106 -9.43 15.89 -17.04
CA GLY A 106 -9.19 17.22 -16.46
C GLY A 106 -9.68 17.45 -15.03
N VAL A 107 -10.30 16.45 -14.39
CA VAL A 107 -10.80 16.57 -12.99
C VAL A 107 -9.71 16.50 -11.91
N GLY A 108 -8.43 16.46 -12.30
CA GLY A 108 -7.31 16.35 -11.36
C GLY A 108 -7.01 14.93 -10.87
N LYS A 109 -7.52 13.88 -11.54
CA LYS A 109 -7.29 12.47 -11.20
C LYS A 109 -5.81 12.14 -10.93
N SER A 110 -4.92 12.42 -11.88
CA SER A 110 -3.47 12.13 -11.73
C SER A 110 -2.83 12.94 -10.60
N THR A 111 -3.33 14.15 -10.31
CA THR A 111 -2.91 14.95 -9.15
C THR A 111 -3.28 14.26 -7.84
N VAL A 112 -4.50 13.73 -7.74
CA VAL A 112 -4.94 12.95 -6.58
C VAL A 112 -4.11 11.67 -6.46
N SER A 113 -3.89 10.95 -7.56
CA SER A 113 -3.08 9.71 -7.59
C SER A 113 -1.67 9.94 -7.04
N VAL A 114 -0.98 10.99 -7.51
CA VAL A 114 0.37 11.36 -7.05
C VAL A 114 0.38 11.73 -5.56
N ASN A 115 -0.51 12.64 -5.14
CA ASN A 115 -0.50 13.11 -3.75
C ASN A 115 -0.89 12.01 -2.76
N LEU A 116 -1.84 11.14 -3.13
CA LEU A 116 -2.19 9.97 -2.33
C LEU A 116 -1.02 9.01 -2.20
N ALA A 117 -0.28 8.74 -3.28
CA ALA A 117 0.89 7.88 -3.25
C ALA A 117 1.98 8.42 -2.32
N VAL A 118 2.30 9.71 -2.47
CA VAL A 118 3.32 10.38 -1.65
C VAL A 118 2.89 10.45 -0.18
N ALA A 119 1.63 10.77 0.11
CA ALA A 119 1.12 10.80 1.48
C ALA A 119 1.20 9.42 2.15
N LEU A 120 0.82 8.35 1.45
CA LEU A 120 0.97 6.98 1.97
C LEU A 120 2.45 6.64 2.21
N ALA A 121 3.34 7.00 1.28
CA ALA A 121 4.78 6.76 1.47
C ALA A 121 5.35 7.52 2.67
N GLN A 122 4.91 8.77 2.90
CA GLN A 122 5.31 9.58 4.06
C GLN A 122 4.86 8.98 5.40
N THR A 123 3.84 8.12 5.40
CA THR A 123 3.44 7.37 6.61
C THR A 123 4.34 6.17 6.89
N GLY A 124 5.28 5.85 5.99
CA GLY A 124 6.17 4.69 6.07
C GLY A 124 5.68 3.47 5.31
N ALA A 125 4.60 3.58 4.52
CA ALA A 125 4.14 2.49 3.66
C ALA A 125 5.04 2.33 2.43
N ARG A 126 5.19 1.10 1.96
CA ARG A 126 5.87 0.79 0.69
C ARG A 126 4.88 0.98 -0.45
N VAL A 127 5.05 2.04 -1.23
CA VAL A 127 4.06 2.46 -2.23
C VAL A 127 4.59 2.37 -3.65
N GLY A 128 3.79 1.78 -4.53
CA GLY A 128 3.93 1.86 -5.97
C GLY A 128 2.84 2.75 -6.58
N LEU A 129 3.18 3.44 -7.66
CA LEU A 129 2.27 4.19 -8.50
C LEU A 129 2.48 3.76 -9.95
N LEU A 130 1.38 3.33 -10.59
CA LEU A 130 1.33 3.03 -12.01
C LEU A 130 0.48 4.08 -12.72
N ASP A 131 1.08 4.74 -13.70
CA ASP A 131 0.39 5.57 -14.68
C ASP A 131 -0.05 4.72 -15.87
N ALA A 132 -1.34 4.40 -15.93
CA ALA A 132 -1.94 3.61 -16.99
C ALA A 132 -2.56 4.48 -18.11
N ASP A 133 -2.44 5.81 -18.03
CA ASP A 133 -2.92 6.71 -19.08
C ASP A 133 -1.88 6.85 -20.19
N ILE A 134 -2.01 6.01 -21.22
CA ILE A 134 -1.11 6.00 -22.38
C ILE A 134 -1.26 7.24 -23.27
N TYR A 135 -2.42 7.89 -23.25
CA TYR A 135 -2.72 8.99 -24.16
C TYR A 135 -2.26 10.34 -23.61
N GLY A 136 -2.21 10.47 -22.28
CA GLY A 136 -1.77 11.69 -21.61
C GLY A 136 -0.96 11.42 -20.34
N PRO A 137 0.16 10.67 -20.41
CA PRO A 137 0.94 10.32 -19.23
C PRO A 137 1.52 11.61 -18.62
N SER A 138 1.00 11.97 -17.45
CA SER A 138 1.36 13.21 -16.75
C SER A 138 2.19 12.95 -15.51
N ILE A 139 2.07 11.74 -14.94
CA ILE A 139 2.66 11.40 -13.64
C ILE A 139 4.19 11.45 -13.64
N PRO A 140 4.93 10.91 -14.63
CA PRO A 140 6.39 11.04 -14.64
C PRO A 140 6.86 12.49 -14.53
N ARG A 141 6.18 13.41 -15.23
CA ARG A 141 6.49 14.85 -15.16
C ARG A 141 6.18 15.41 -13.77
N MET A 142 5.04 15.06 -13.20
CA MET A 142 4.64 15.50 -11.85
C MET A 142 5.59 15.01 -10.76
N MET A 143 6.16 13.82 -10.94
CA MET A 143 7.13 13.20 -10.02
C MET A 143 8.58 13.63 -10.30
N GLY A 144 8.82 14.55 -11.24
CA GLY A 144 10.15 15.05 -11.60
C GLY A 144 11.04 14.04 -12.33
N ILE A 145 10.45 13.00 -12.93
CA ILE A 145 11.16 11.88 -13.55
C ILE A 145 11.33 12.12 -15.06
N GLN A 146 12.58 12.20 -15.51
CA GLN A 146 12.96 12.34 -16.91
C GLN A 146 13.65 11.09 -17.48
N GLN A 147 14.21 10.26 -16.61
CA GLN A 147 14.90 9.03 -16.98
C GLN A 147 13.92 7.93 -17.43
N MET A 148 14.42 6.99 -18.24
CA MET A 148 13.68 5.81 -18.67
C MET A 148 13.98 4.63 -17.72
N PRO A 149 13.01 3.74 -17.47
CA PRO A 149 13.23 2.55 -16.66
C PRO A 149 14.27 1.62 -17.32
N ALA A 150 15.22 1.14 -16.53
CA ALA A 150 16.15 0.11 -16.96
C ALA A 150 15.51 -1.28 -16.87
N MET A 151 16.10 -2.27 -17.54
CA MET A 151 15.76 -3.68 -17.35
C MET A 151 16.80 -4.35 -16.46
N ASN A 152 16.36 -5.31 -15.64
CA ASN A 152 17.26 -6.15 -14.86
C ASN A 152 17.71 -7.40 -15.65
N ALA A 153 18.51 -8.26 -15.01
CA ALA A 153 19.04 -9.49 -15.64
C ALA A 153 17.93 -10.47 -16.05
N GLU A 154 16.79 -10.46 -15.36
CA GLU A 154 15.61 -11.28 -15.67
C GLU A 154 14.66 -10.61 -16.68
N GLN A 155 15.13 -9.59 -17.41
CA GLN A 155 14.36 -8.82 -18.40
C GLN A 155 13.10 -8.14 -17.84
N ARG A 156 13.08 -7.87 -16.53
CA ARG A 156 12.01 -7.12 -15.87
C ARG A 156 12.33 -5.64 -15.82
N LEU A 157 11.31 -4.80 -15.97
CA LEU A 157 11.42 -3.36 -15.86
C LEU A 157 11.61 -2.96 -14.39
N LEU A 158 12.67 -2.21 -14.13
CA LEU A 158 12.94 -1.64 -12.81
C LEU A 158 12.13 -0.34 -12.65
N PRO A 159 11.22 -0.26 -11.66
CA PRO A 159 10.50 0.97 -11.39
C PRO A 159 11.46 2.07 -10.96
N LEU A 160 11.16 3.28 -11.40
CA LEU A 160 11.89 4.48 -11.01
C LEU A 160 11.41 4.91 -9.63
N GLU A 161 12.22 5.62 -8.86
CA GLU A 161 11.81 6.05 -7.52
C GLU A 161 11.84 7.58 -7.41
N SER A 162 10.80 8.15 -6.81
CA SER A 162 10.74 9.57 -6.47
C SER A 162 9.81 9.76 -5.27
N HIS A 163 10.20 10.64 -4.33
CA HIS A 163 9.44 10.91 -3.09
C HIS A 163 9.08 9.65 -2.27
N GLY A 164 9.93 8.61 -2.29
CA GLY A 164 9.67 7.34 -1.61
C GLY A 164 8.61 6.46 -2.28
N VAL A 165 8.21 6.78 -3.51
CA VAL A 165 7.23 6.05 -4.32
C VAL A 165 7.93 5.40 -5.50
N LYS A 166 7.71 4.09 -5.69
CA LYS A 166 8.11 3.39 -6.92
C LYS A 166 7.14 3.73 -8.04
N LEU A 167 7.63 4.27 -9.14
CA LEU A 167 6.85 4.72 -10.28
C LEU A 167 7.09 3.85 -11.50
N MET A 168 5.99 3.52 -12.18
CA MET A 168 6.01 3.06 -13.55
C MET A 168 4.94 3.78 -14.37
N SER A 169 5.19 4.01 -15.66
CA SER A 169 4.23 4.63 -16.57
C SER A 169 4.23 3.93 -17.91
N LEU A 170 3.04 3.71 -18.48
CA LEU A 170 2.91 3.28 -19.87
C LEU A 170 3.51 4.28 -20.85
N GLY A 171 3.60 5.57 -20.46
CA GLY A 171 4.28 6.59 -21.24
C GLY A 171 5.76 6.28 -21.51
N PHE A 172 6.38 5.37 -20.75
CA PHE A 172 7.75 4.90 -21.02
C PHE A 172 7.85 3.87 -22.14
N LEU A 173 6.74 3.21 -22.51
CA LEU A 173 6.74 2.25 -23.60
C LEU A 173 6.64 2.89 -24.99
N LEU A 174 6.40 4.21 -25.05
CA LEU A 174 6.33 4.96 -26.29
C LEU A 174 7.75 5.33 -26.73
N PRO A 175 8.28 4.75 -27.84
CA PRO A 175 9.64 5.02 -28.32
C PRO A 175 9.83 6.48 -28.70
N ASP A 176 8.75 7.14 -29.11
CA ASP A 176 8.67 8.55 -29.43
C ASP A 176 7.38 9.11 -28.84
N ARG A 177 7.49 10.03 -27.89
CA ARG A 177 6.34 10.69 -27.24
C ARG A 177 5.53 11.57 -28.21
N SER A 178 6.06 11.82 -29.41
CA SER A 178 5.43 12.60 -30.47
C SER A 178 4.82 11.75 -31.59
N ALA A 179 5.13 10.44 -31.64
CA ALA A 179 4.61 9.55 -32.67
C ALA A 179 3.23 8.98 -32.28
N PRO A 180 2.18 9.20 -33.09
CA PRO A 180 0.87 8.61 -32.81
C PRO A 180 0.93 7.09 -33.03
N VAL A 181 1.03 6.32 -31.94
CA VAL A 181 0.88 4.87 -31.98
C VAL A 181 -0.61 4.53 -31.94
N ILE A 182 -1.12 3.84 -32.97
CA ILE A 182 -2.53 3.41 -33.02
C ILE A 182 -2.68 2.14 -32.18
N TRP A 183 -3.01 2.32 -30.91
CA TRP A 183 -3.32 1.22 -30.01
C TRP A 183 -4.78 0.78 -30.20
N ARG A 184 -5.01 -0.46 -30.67
CA ARG A 184 -6.36 -1.05 -30.69
C ARG A 184 -6.68 -1.64 -29.31
N GLY A 185 -7.93 -1.52 -28.84
CA GLY A 185 -8.38 -1.95 -27.50
C GLY A 185 -7.83 -3.31 -27.01
N PRO A 186 -7.91 -4.40 -27.80
CA PRO A 186 -7.37 -5.70 -27.40
C PRO A 186 -5.84 -5.75 -27.21
N MET A 187 -5.09 -4.90 -27.92
CA MET A 187 -3.64 -4.78 -27.75
C MET A 187 -3.29 -3.99 -26.48
N ILE A 188 -4.08 -2.97 -26.14
CA ILE A 188 -3.93 -2.18 -24.90
C ILE A 188 -4.11 -3.07 -23.68
N GLY A 189 -5.18 -3.86 -23.65
CA GLY A 189 -5.46 -4.78 -22.54
C GLY A 189 -4.36 -5.81 -22.32
N LYS A 190 -3.85 -6.42 -23.40
CA LYS A 190 -2.74 -7.38 -23.32
C LYS A 190 -1.44 -6.72 -22.88
N ALA A 191 -1.09 -5.57 -23.46
CA ALA A 191 0.13 -4.84 -23.11
C ALA A 191 0.11 -4.36 -21.66
N LEU A 192 -1.02 -3.85 -21.16
CA LEU A 192 -1.19 -3.47 -19.75
C LEU A 192 -1.01 -4.65 -18.80
N ASN A 193 -1.67 -5.78 -19.09
CA ASN A 193 -1.55 -6.98 -18.27
C ASN A 193 -0.12 -7.54 -18.25
N GLN A 194 0.55 -7.53 -19.40
CA GLN A 194 1.94 -7.95 -19.51
C GLN A 194 2.87 -7.00 -18.75
N PHE A 195 2.71 -5.69 -18.96
CA PHE A 195 3.48 -4.64 -18.30
C PHE A 195 3.38 -4.70 -16.78
N LEU A 196 2.18 -4.92 -16.26
CA LEU A 196 1.95 -5.06 -14.82
C LEU A 196 2.72 -6.21 -14.18
N ARG A 197 2.93 -7.30 -14.93
CA ARG A 197 3.65 -8.50 -14.47
C ARG A 197 5.16 -8.40 -14.69
N ASP A 198 5.58 -7.65 -15.69
CA ASP A 198 7.00 -7.52 -16.08
C ASP A 198 7.74 -6.45 -15.28
N VAL A 199 7.05 -5.70 -14.42
CA VAL A 199 7.68 -4.73 -13.52
C VAL A 199 8.12 -5.40 -12.23
N ALA A 200 9.38 -5.20 -11.86
CA ALA A 200 9.96 -5.69 -10.63
C ALA A 200 9.59 -4.79 -9.43
N TRP A 201 8.30 -4.78 -9.05
CA TRP A 201 7.79 -3.98 -7.92
C TRP A 201 8.45 -4.33 -6.58
N GLY A 202 8.81 -5.60 -6.39
CA GLY A 202 9.19 -6.14 -5.09
C GLY A 202 7.99 -6.19 -4.14
N GLU A 203 8.24 -5.99 -2.85
CA GLU A 203 7.18 -5.99 -1.84
C GLU A 203 6.60 -4.58 -1.65
N LEU A 204 5.28 -4.45 -1.85
CA LEU A 204 4.52 -3.22 -1.69
C LEU A 204 3.32 -3.43 -0.78
N ASP A 205 3.05 -2.44 0.06
CA ASP A 205 1.82 -2.36 0.84
C ASP A 205 0.65 -1.89 -0.04
N TYR A 206 0.91 -0.89 -0.90
CA TYR A 206 -0.09 -0.32 -1.81
C TYR A 206 0.49 -0.13 -3.21
N LEU A 207 -0.25 -0.58 -4.23
CA LEU A 207 -0.07 -0.17 -5.62
C LEU A 207 -1.27 0.66 -6.05
N LEU A 208 -1.04 1.94 -6.32
CA LEU A 208 -2.03 2.84 -6.89
C LEU A 208 -1.95 2.78 -8.41
N ILE A 209 -3.10 2.67 -9.07
CA ILE A 209 -3.19 2.61 -10.54
C ILE A 209 -4.00 3.80 -11.02
N ASP A 210 -3.34 4.78 -11.64
CA ASP A 210 -3.99 5.92 -12.28
C ASP A 210 -4.57 5.47 -13.63
N LEU A 211 -5.89 5.26 -13.68
CA LEU A 211 -6.56 4.76 -14.88
C LEU A 211 -6.73 5.86 -15.94
N PRO A 212 -6.85 5.52 -17.23
CA PRO A 212 -7.30 6.48 -18.25
C PRO A 212 -8.65 7.12 -17.87
N PRO A 213 -8.94 8.35 -18.34
CA PRO A 213 -10.22 9.00 -18.06
C PRO A 213 -11.39 8.29 -18.76
N GLY A 214 -12.58 8.40 -18.17
CA GLY A 214 -13.83 7.88 -18.72
C GLY A 214 -14.07 6.42 -18.37
N THR A 215 -15.11 5.86 -18.98
CA THR A 215 -15.58 4.48 -18.75
C THR A 215 -15.42 3.62 -20.01
N GLY A 216 -14.43 3.93 -20.84
CA GLY A 216 -14.13 3.19 -22.06
C GLY A 216 -13.46 1.84 -21.78
N ASP A 217 -13.04 1.17 -22.85
CA ASP A 217 -12.53 -0.21 -22.78
C ASP A 217 -11.27 -0.35 -21.91
N ALA A 218 -10.40 0.66 -21.85
CA ALA A 218 -9.13 0.55 -21.13
C ALA A 218 -9.30 0.52 -19.59
N PRO A 219 -10.00 1.47 -18.94
CA PRO A 219 -10.37 1.35 -17.53
C PRO A 219 -11.16 0.09 -17.21
N LEU A 220 -12.10 -0.32 -18.08
CA LEU A 220 -12.90 -1.52 -17.89
C LEU A 220 -12.04 -2.78 -17.92
N THR A 221 -11.19 -2.95 -18.94
CA THR A 221 -10.30 -4.10 -19.09
C THR A 221 -9.32 -4.21 -17.92
N LEU A 222 -8.78 -3.08 -17.44
CA LEU A 222 -7.90 -3.06 -16.26
C LEU A 222 -8.62 -3.49 -14.99
N SER A 223 -9.83 -2.98 -14.77
CA SER A 223 -10.63 -3.35 -13.61
C SER A 223 -11.04 -4.82 -13.60
N GLN A 224 -11.23 -5.43 -14.78
CA GLN A 224 -11.56 -6.85 -14.92
C GLN A 224 -10.34 -7.78 -14.81
N SER A 225 -9.16 -7.32 -15.20
CA SER A 225 -7.95 -8.15 -15.22
C SER A 225 -7.22 -8.20 -13.87
N LEU A 226 -7.47 -7.21 -13.01
CA LEU A 226 -6.79 -7.06 -11.73
C LEU A 226 -7.71 -7.36 -10.56
N ALA A 227 -7.15 -8.06 -9.57
CA ALA A 227 -7.78 -8.19 -8.26
C ALA A 227 -7.63 -6.86 -7.49
N LEU A 228 -8.56 -5.93 -7.71
CA LEU A 228 -8.58 -4.65 -7.02
C LEU A 228 -9.04 -4.83 -5.57
N SER A 229 -8.31 -4.24 -4.63
CA SER A 229 -8.70 -4.14 -3.23
C SER A 229 -9.73 -3.02 -2.99
N GLY A 230 -9.76 -2.03 -3.87
CA GLY A 230 -10.68 -0.90 -3.81
C GLY A 230 -10.46 0.08 -4.96
N ALA A 231 -11.28 1.14 -4.99
CA ALA A 231 -11.18 2.20 -5.97
C ALA A 231 -11.44 3.58 -5.35
N VAL A 232 -10.75 4.59 -5.86
CA VAL A 232 -10.97 6.02 -5.60
C VAL A 232 -11.53 6.65 -6.86
N ILE A 233 -12.71 7.26 -6.77
CA ILE A 233 -13.35 7.96 -7.88
C ILE A 233 -13.17 9.46 -7.69
N VAL A 234 -12.51 10.10 -8.65
CA VAL A 234 -12.30 11.56 -8.68
C VAL A 234 -13.36 12.19 -9.58
N THR A 235 -14.13 13.12 -9.03
CA THR A 235 -15.30 13.75 -9.67
C THR A 235 -15.18 15.26 -9.74
#